data_AF-A0A7C4ZF65-F1
#
_entry.id   AF-A0A7C4ZF65-F1
#
_cell.length_a   1.000
_cell.length_b   1.000
_cell.length_c   1.000
_cell.angle_alpha   90.00
_cell.angle_beta   90.00
_cell.angle_gamma   90.00
#
_symmetry.space_group_name_H-M   'P 1'
#
loop_
_entity.id
_entity.type
_entity.pdbx_description
1 polymer ?
#
loop_
_entity_poly.entity_id
_entity_poly.type
_entity_poly.pdbx_seq_one_letter_code
_entity_poly.pdbx_strand_id
1 'polypeptide(L)'
;MNERQRDLFLWLWSQRRKPGPQAIALRGAAIGALGGLVFALILGGSGGIDRGGYTGLSVIIPLIERGGMLLVLSIGAFGALGFILANRVFAAQEAMYQSMLASGARVPDQKPQMRPGDRGPAVAVAIVAAVIAVFIVALFVAYW
;
A
#
# COMPACT_ATOMS: atom_id res chain seq x y z
N MET A 1 -13.12 11.18 -18.30
CA MET A 1 -11.69 10.81 -18.50
C MET A 1 -11.27 11.28 -19.89
N ASN A 2 -10.16 12.01 -20.01
CA ASN A 2 -9.66 12.45 -21.32
C ASN A 2 -9.12 11.25 -22.13
N GLU A 3 -9.07 11.34 -23.46
CA GLU A 3 -8.57 10.26 -24.34
C GLU A 3 -7.15 9.84 -23.97
N ARG A 4 -6.25 10.80 -23.73
CA ARG A 4 -4.87 10.49 -23.29
C ARG A 4 -4.81 9.77 -21.94
N GLN A 5 -5.73 10.10 -21.03
CA GLN A 5 -5.80 9.44 -19.72
C GLN A 5 -6.33 8.02 -19.86
N ARG A 6 -7.34 7.81 -20.71
CA ARG A 6 -7.86 6.49 -21.07
C ARG A 6 -6.76 5.62 -21.68
N ASP A 7 -6.08 6.15 -22.67
CA ASP A 7 -5.04 5.44 -23.41
C ASP A 7 -3.85 5.12 -22.50
N LEU A 8 -3.46 6.05 -21.61
CA LEU A 8 -2.43 5.77 -20.61
C LEU A 8 -2.88 4.69 -19.63
N PHE A 9 -4.14 4.74 -19.18
CA PHE A 9 -4.69 3.71 -18.31
C PHE A 9 -4.64 2.34 -19.00
N LEU A 10 -5.13 2.22 -20.24
CA LEU A 10 -5.10 0.99 -21.03
C LEU A 10 -3.67 0.46 -21.20
N TRP A 11 -2.71 1.33 -21.53
CA TRP A 11 -1.31 0.95 -21.67
C TRP A 11 -0.70 0.51 -20.33
N LEU A 12 -0.91 1.25 -19.25
CA LEU A 12 -0.37 0.90 -17.93
C LEU A 12 -0.98 -0.39 -17.42
N TRP A 13 -2.29 -0.56 -17.56
CA TRP A 13 -2.99 -1.73 -17.06
C TRP A 13 -2.65 -2.98 -17.86
N SER A 14 -2.48 -2.88 -19.19
CA SER A 14 -2.04 -4.02 -20.02
C SER A 14 -0.67 -4.55 -19.61
N GLN A 15 0.23 -3.68 -19.12
CA GLN A 15 1.52 -4.09 -18.56
C GLN A 15 1.37 -4.63 -17.13
N ARG A 16 0.59 -3.96 -16.27
CA ARG A 16 0.44 -4.32 -14.85
C ARG A 16 -0.28 -5.63 -14.61
N ARG A 17 -1.18 -6.04 -15.52
CA ARG A 17 -1.95 -7.29 -15.40
C ARG A 17 -1.16 -8.55 -15.78
N LYS A 18 0.01 -8.43 -16.44
CA LYS A 18 0.82 -9.57 -16.91
C LYS A 18 1.17 -10.61 -15.83
N PRO A 19 1.53 -10.24 -14.59
CA PRO A 19 1.84 -11.21 -13.53
C PRO A 19 0.62 -12.01 -13.05
N GLY A 20 -0.59 -11.58 -13.41
CA GLY A 20 -1.84 -12.21 -12.99
C GLY A 20 -2.35 -11.76 -11.62
N PRO A 21 -3.62 -12.09 -11.30
CA PRO A 21 -4.29 -11.64 -10.09
C PRO A 21 -3.61 -12.17 -8.82
N GLN A 22 -3.21 -13.44 -8.80
CA GLN A 22 -2.59 -14.09 -7.63
C GLN A 22 -1.28 -13.42 -7.22
N ALA A 23 -0.42 -13.08 -8.19
CA ALA A 23 0.85 -12.40 -7.91
C ALA A 23 0.63 -11.02 -7.29
N ILE A 24 -0.41 -10.30 -7.72
CA ILE A 24 -0.77 -8.98 -7.17
C ILE A 24 -1.36 -9.13 -5.77
N ALA A 25 -2.20 -10.13 -5.55
CA ALA A 25 -2.77 -10.44 -4.24
C ALA A 25 -1.68 -10.78 -3.22
N LEU A 26 -0.69 -11.61 -3.62
CA LEU A 26 0.46 -11.95 -2.78
C LEU A 26 1.33 -10.74 -2.45
N ARG A 27 1.54 -9.82 -3.41
CA ARG A 27 2.21 -8.54 -3.14
C ARG A 27 1.43 -7.70 -2.13
N GLY A 28 0.10 -7.65 -2.27
CA GLY A 28 -0.79 -7.01 -1.30
C GLY A 28 -0.65 -7.63 0.09
N ALA A 29 -0.63 -8.95 0.17
CA ALA A 29 -0.44 -9.69 1.42
C ALA A 29 0.91 -9.38 2.06
N ALA A 30 2.00 -9.33 1.28
CA ALA A 30 3.32 -9.00 1.79
C ALA A 30 3.39 -7.57 2.33
N ILE A 31 2.81 -6.59 1.61
CA ILE A 31 2.74 -5.19 2.08
C ILE A 31 1.92 -5.09 3.35
N GLY A 32 0.78 -5.79 3.41
CA GLY A 32 -0.05 -5.89 4.60
C GLY A 32 0.72 -6.47 5.78
N ALA A 33 1.38 -7.62 5.59
CA ALA A 33 2.20 -8.27 6.60
C ALA A 33 3.30 -7.35 7.16
N LEU A 34 3.97 -6.57 6.30
CA LEU A 34 4.93 -5.56 6.73
C LEU A 34 4.28 -4.45 7.56
N GLY A 35 3.08 -4.00 7.18
CA GLY A 35 2.29 -3.06 7.98
C GLY A 35 1.94 -3.62 9.36
N GLY A 36 1.54 -4.89 9.43
CA GLY A 36 1.25 -5.60 10.68
C GLY A 36 2.49 -5.77 11.56
N LEU A 37 3.66 -6.00 10.97
CA LEU A 37 4.94 -6.03 11.67
C LEU A 37 5.27 -4.66 12.29
N VAL A 38 5.18 -3.59 11.49
CA VAL A 38 5.43 -2.22 11.99
C VAL A 38 4.45 -1.87 13.11
N PHE A 39 3.17 -2.20 12.94
CA PHE A 39 2.14 -1.99 13.96
C PHE A 39 2.48 -2.72 15.27
N ALA A 40 2.83 -4.00 15.20
CA ALA A 40 3.19 -4.79 16.37
C ALA A 40 4.43 -4.24 17.09
N LEU A 41 5.43 -3.74 16.35
CA LEU A 41 6.62 -3.12 16.93
C LEU A 41 6.31 -1.79 17.64
N ILE A 42 5.47 -0.94 17.05
CA ILE A 42 5.05 0.33 17.66
C ILE A 42 4.27 0.06 18.96
N LEU A 43 3.32 -0.88 18.91
CA LEU A 43 2.48 -1.21 20.05
C LEU A 43 3.25 -1.96 21.15
N GLY A 44 4.15 -2.86 20.77
CA GLY A 44 5.06 -3.54 21.70
C GLY A 44 6.06 -2.58 22.36
N GLY A 45 6.44 -1.50 21.67
CA GLY A 45 7.29 -0.44 22.22
C GLY A 45 6.57 0.56 23.14
N SER A 46 5.24 0.67 23.06
CA SER A 46 4.45 1.57 23.91
C SER A 46 3.87 0.90 25.16
N GLY A 47 3.83 -0.44 25.20
CA GLY A 47 3.39 -1.23 26.35
C GLY A 47 4.52 -1.56 27.34
N GLY A 48 4.83 -0.64 28.25
CA GLY A 48 5.64 -0.92 29.44
C GLY A 48 7.01 -0.25 29.48
N ILE A 49 7.03 1.08 29.54
CA ILE A 49 8.21 1.82 30.00
C ILE A 49 8.11 1.93 31.53
N ASP A 50 8.37 0.84 32.24
CA ASP A 50 9.10 0.93 33.50
C ASP A 50 10.57 1.03 33.13
N ARG A 51 11.15 2.21 33.35
CA ARG A 51 12.54 2.55 33.03
C ARG A 51 13.47 1.71 33.91
N GLY A 52 13.85 0.53 33.43
CA GLY A 52 14.78 -0.34 34.13
C GLY A 52 15.50 -1.30 33.19
N GLY A 53 16.56 -0.82 32.52
CA GLY A 53 17.73 -1.65 32.25
C GLY A 53 17.70 -2.67 31.11
N TYR A 54 16.99 -2.43 29.99
CA TYR A 54 17.13 -3.30 28.81
C TYR A 54 17.63 -2.53 27.58
N THR A 55 18.95 -2.49 27.43
CA THR A 55 19.67 -2.00 26.25
C THR A 55 19.95 -3.16 25.28
N GLY A 56 19.30 -3.16 24.11
CA GLY A 56 19.67 -4.02 22.96
C GLY A 56 18.70 -5.16 22.61
N LEU A 57 19.25 -6.20 21.97
CA LEU A 57 18.56 -7.44 21.48
C LEU A 57 17.69 -8.15 22.54
N SER A 58 17.85 -7.81 23.82
CA SER A 58 17.05 -8.29 24.95
C SER A 58 15.59 -7.81 24.97
N VAL A 59 15.22 -6.82 24.14
CA VAL A 59 13.81 -6.42 23.95
C VAL A 59 13.04 -7.44 23.10
N ILE A 60 13.74 -8.18 22.22
CA ILE A 60 13.12 -9.12 21.27
C ILE A 60 12.63 -10.39 21.99
N ILE A 61 13.32 -10.83 23.04
CA ILE A 61 13.02 -12.08 23.75
C ILE A 61 11.67 -12.02 24.52
N PRO A 62 11.39 -11.03 25.37
CA PRO A 62 10.08 -10.92 26.03
C PRO A 62 8.95 -10.50 25.07
N LEU A 63 9.27 -9.83 23.96
CA LEU A 63 8.32 -9.56 22.87
C LEU A 63 7.86 -10.86 22.20
N ILE A 64 8.67 -11.92 22.16
CA ILE A 64 8.27 -13.23 21.62
C ILE A 64 7.43 -14.01 22.65
N GLU A 65 7.76 -13.98 23.94
CA GLU A 65 7.05 -14.76 24.98
C GLU A 65 5.67 -14.21 25.38
N ARG A 66 5.46 -12.88 25.34
CA ARG A 66 4.14 -12.25 25.64
C ARG A 66 3.54 -11.45 24.49
N GLY A 67 4.36 -10.93 23.59
CA GLY A 67 3.93 -10.18 22.39
C GLY A 67 3.90 -11.03 21.11
N GLY A 68 4.38 -12.27 21.13
CA GLY A 68 4.50 -13.11 19.94
C GLY A 68 3.15 -13.42 19.31
N MET A 69 2.12 -13.61 20.15
CA MET A 69 0.75 -13.80 19.67
C MET A 69 0.19 -12.52 19.04
N LEU A 70 0.48 -11.34 19.59
CA LEU A 70 0.10 -10.06 18.98
C LEU A 70 0.81 -9.84 17.63
N LEU A 71 2.08 -10.23 17.52
CA LEU A 71 2.86 -10.11 16.29
C LEU A 71 2.32 -11.05 15.20
N VAL A 72 2.08 -12.33 15.53
CA VAL A 72 1.50 -13.29 14.60
C VAL A 72 0.09 -12.87 14.17
N LEU A 73 -0.75 -12.43 15.10
CA LEU A 73 -2.10 -11.96 14.79
C LEU A 73 -2.07 -10.68 13.95
N SER A 74 -1.18 -9.73 14.24
CA SER A 74 -1.05 -8.48 13.48
C SER A 74 -0.56 -8.75 12.06
N ILE A 75 0.49 -9.56 11.89
CA ILE A 75 1.01 -9.94 10.57
C ILE A 75 -0.07 -10.67 9.77
N GLY A 76 -0.76 -11.63 10.39
CA GLY A 76 -1.84 -12.40 9.75
C GLY A 76 -3.02 -11.52 9.33
N ALA A 77 -3.52 -10.68 10.25
CA ALA A 77 -4.66 -9.81 9.99
C ALA A 77 -4.36 -8.77 8.92
N PHE A 78 -3.24 -8.05 9.03
CA PHE A 78 -2.88 -7.05 8.03
C PHE A 78 -2.50 -7.70 6.69
N GLY A 79 -1.87 -8.88 6.70
CA GLY A 79 -1.61 -9.65 5.49
C GLY A 79 -2.90 -10.06 4.77
N ALA A 80 -3.90 -10.56 5.50
CA ALA A 80 -5.21 -10.89 4.95
C ALA A 80 -5.93 -9.65 4.40
N LEU A 81 -5.89 -8.52 5.12
CA LEU A 81 -6.44 -7.25 4.64
C LEU A 81 -5.76 -6.78 3.35
N GLY A 82 -4.42 -6.82 3.31
CA GLY A 82 -3.64 -6.47 2.14
C GLY A 82 -3.97 -7.35 0.93
N PHE A 83 -4.16 -8.66 1.15
CA PHE A 83 -4.58 -9.60 0.12
C PHE A 83 -5.98 -9.26 -0.45
N ILE A 84 -6.97 -9.08 0.43
CA ILE A 84 -8.36 -8.78 0.04
C ILE A 84 -8.45 -7.45 -0.70
N LEU A 85 -7.80 -6.41 -0.18
CA LEU A 85 -7.81 -5.09 -0.80
C LEU A 85 -7.10 -5.10 -2.16
N ALA A 86 -5.97 -5.78 -2.28
CA ALA A 86 -5.27 -5.92 -3.56
C ALA A 86 -6.14 -6.63 -4.61
N ASN A 87 -6.84 -7.71 -4.23
CA ASN A 87 -7.77 -8.40 -5.12
C ASN A 87 -8.95 -7.51 -5.53
N ARG A 88 -9.53 -6.78 -4.57
CA ARG A 88 -10.65 -5.85 -4.85
C ARG A 88 -10.24 -4.77 -5.84
N VAL A 89 -9.08 -4.14 -5.61
CA VAL A 89 -8.56 -3.10 -6.51
C VAL A 89 -8.24 -3.70 -7.87
N PHE A 90 -7.61 -4.87 -7.93
CA PHE A 90 -7.35 -5.55 -9.19
C PHE A 90 -8.62 -5.81 -9.99
N ALA A 91 -9.65 -6.38 -9.36
CA ALA A 91 -10.92 -6.68 -10.00
C ALA A 91 -11.62 -5.41 -10.51
N ALA A 92 -11.60 -4.32 -9.73
CA ALA A 92 -12.19 -3.05 -10.15
C ALA A 92 -11.48 -2.47 -11.38
N GLN A 93 -10.15 -2.53 -11.41
CA GLN A 93 -9.35 -2.04 -12.53
C GLN A 93 -9.50 -2.92 -13.77
N GLU A 94 -9.57 -4.24 -13.61
CA GLU A 94 -9.83 -5.16 -14.73
C GLU A 94 -11.23 -4.95 -15.31
N ALA A 95 -12.26 -4.76 -14.46
CA ALA A 95 -13.60 -4.44 -14.93
C ALA A 95 -13.64 -3.14 -15.75
N MET A 96 -12.90 -2.11 -15.28
CA MET A 96 -12.78 -0.84 -16.00
C MET A 96 -12.01 -0.99 -17.33
N TYR A 97 -10.99 -1.84 -17.36
CA TYR A 97 -10.24 -2.14 -18.58
C TYR A 97 -11.12 -2.86 -19.62
N GLN A 98 -11.85 -3.89 -19.19
CA GLN A 98 -12.73 -4.66 -20.08
C GLN A 98 -13.89 -3.83 -20.60
N SER A 99 -14.47 -2.93 -19.79
CA SER A 99 -15.54 -2.03 -20.26
C SER A 99 -15.07 -1.07 -21.35
N MET A 100 -13.81 -0.60 -21.26
CA MET A 100 -13.22 0.25 -22.30
C MET A 100 -12.97 -0.52 -23.59
N LEU A 101 -12.45 -1.75 -23.51
CA LEU A 101 -12.30 -2.60 -24.69
C LEU A 101 -13.64 -2.90 -25.34
N ALA A 102 -14.68 -3.20 -24.55
CA ALA A 102 -16.03 -3.43 -25.04
C ALA A 102 -16.63 -2.19 -25.73
N SER A 103 -16.24 -0.97 -25.30
CA SER A 103 -16.61 0.28 -25.97
C SER A 103 -15.85 0.56 -27.29
N GLY A 104 -14.97 -0.35 -27.72
CA GLY A 104 -14.18 -0.21 -28.94
C GLY A 104 -12.83 0.49 -28.76
N ALA A 105 -12.42 0.82 -27.53
CA ALA A 105 -11.09 1.36 -27.28
C ALA A 105 -10.02 0.30 -27.55
N ARG A 106 -8.89 0.71 -28.14
CA ARG A 106 -7.74 -0.16 -28.38
C ARG A 106 -6.60 0.21 -27.44
N VAL A 107 -5.85 -0.80 -27.02
CA VAL A 107 -4.63 -0.58 -26.23
C VAL A 107 -3.58 0.05 -27.14
N PRO A 108 -2.98 1.19 -26.76
CA PRO A 108 -1.92 1.81 -27.55
C PRO A 108 -0.66 0.94 -27.58
N ASP A 109 0.05 0.91 -28.71
CA ASP A 109 1.33 0.18 -28.83
C ASP A 109 2.46 0.84 -28.03
N GLN A 110 2.43 2.17 -27.94
CA GLN A 110 3.43 2.97 -27.23
C GLN A 110 2.81 3.70 -26.04
N LYS A 111 3.63 3.94 -25.00
CA LYS A 111 3.19 4.65 -23.80
C LYS A 111 2.76 6.09 -24.15
N PRO A 112 1.50 6.47 -23.90
CA PRO A 112 1.05 7.83 -24.14
C PRO A 112 1.79 8.83 -23.24
N GLN A 113 2.24 9.94 -23.82
CA GLN A 113 2.88 11.02 -23.06
C GLN A 113 1.82 11.98 -22.53
N MET A 114 1.76 12.12 -21.20
CA MET A 114 0.86 13.08 -20.55
C MET A 114 1.40 14.51 -20.64
N ARG A 115 0.55 15.43 -21.11
CA ARG A 115 0.81 16.87 -20.98
C ARG A 115 0.68 17.29 -19.52
N PRO A 116 1.36 18.37 -19.07
CA PRO A 116 1.25 18.88 -17.70
C PRO A 116 -0.20 19.08 -17.23
N GLY A 117 -1.09 19.56 -18.11
CA GLY A 117 -2.52 19.74 -17.81
C GLY A 117 -3.31 18.44 -17.60
N ASP A 118 -2.84 17.30 -18.10
CA ASP A 118 -3.51 16.00 -17.94
C ASP A 118 -3.14 15.28 -16.63
N ARG A 119 -2.18 15.85 -15.85
CA ARG A 119 -1.60 15.26 -14.63
C ARG A 119 -2.36 15.58 -13.34
N GLY A 120 -3.54 16.20 -13.42
CA GLY A 120 -4.36 16.58 -12.26
C GLY A 120 -4.48 15.49 -11.18
N PRO A 121 -4.82 14.23 -11.53
CA PRO A 121 -4.91 13.15 -10.56
C PRO A 121 -3.58 12.84 -9.85
N ALA A 122 -2.45 12.91 -10.56
CA ALA A 122 -1.14 12.67 -9.97
C ALA A 122 -0.73 13.80 -9.01
N VAL A 123 -1.05 15.05 -9.36
CA VAL A 123 -0.82 16.22 -8.50
C VAL A 123 -1.64 16.12 -7.22
N ALA A 124 -2.91 15.72 -7.31
CA ALA A 124 -3.76 15.53 -6.14
C ALA A 124 -3.16 14.49 -5.17
N VAL A 125 -2.70 13.33 -5.68
CA VAL A 125 -2.04 12.31 -4.86
C VAL A 125 -0.75 12.85 -4.24
N ALA A 126 0.06 13.60 -4.99
CA ALA A 126 1.29 14.19 -4.48
C ALA A 126 1.03 15.19 -3.34
N ILE A 127 -0.01 16.02 -3.47
CA ILE A 127 -0.41 16.97 -2.42
C ILE A 127 -0.86 16.21 -1.17
N VAL A 128 -1.73 15.20 -1.32
CA VAL A 128 -2.20 14.41 -0.18
C VAL A 128 -1.03 13.71 0.53
N ALA A 129 -0.11 13.11 -0.23
CA ALA A 129 1.08 12.49 0.33
C ALA A 129 1.96 13.49 1.09
N ALA A 130 2.15 14.70 0.55
CA ALA A 130 2.90 15.76 1.21
C ALA A 130 2.22 16.22 2.51
N VAL A 131 0.89 16.39 2.50
CA VAL A 131 0.13 16.76 3.70
C VAL A 131 0.26 15.70 4.79
N ILE A 132 0.13 14.41 4.43
CA ILE A 132 0.30 13.30 5.37
C ILE A 132 1.72 13.29 5.95
N ALA A 133 2.74 13.46 5.10
CA ALA A 133 4.14 13.48 5.55
C ALA A 133 4.41 14.63 6.52
N VAL A 134 3.96 15.85 6.19
CA VAL A 134 4.08 17.03 7.07
C VAL A 134 3.38 16.80 8.40
N PHE A 135 2.17 16.23 8.36
CA PHE A 135 1.42 15.94 9.58
C PHE A 135 2.13 14.92 10.48
N ILE A 136 2.69 13.85 9.90
CA ILE A 136 3.48 12.85 10.64
C ILE A 136 4.71 13.50 11.29
N VAL A 137 5.45 14.33 10.56
CA VAL A 137 6.63 15.04 11.08
C VAL A 137 6.23 15.98 12.22
N ALA A 138 5.15 16.75 12.06
CA ALA A 138 4.67 17.66 13.09
C ALA A 138 4.27 16.91 14.37
N LEU A 139 3.58 15.78 14.25
CA LEU A 139 3.26 14.93 15.39
C LEU A 139 4.52 14.38 16.06
N PHE A 140 5.50 13.94 15.27
CA PHE A 140 6.75 13.44 15.83
C PHE A 140 7.48 14.50 16.65
N VAL A 141 7.59 15.73 16.14
CA VAL A 141 8.23 16.85 16.86
C VAL A 141 7.44 17.27 18.11
N ALA A 142 6.11 17.15 18.10
CA ALA A 142 5.28 17.58 19.22
C ALA A 142 5.24 16.57 20.37
N TYR A 143 5.39 15.28 20.09
CA TYR A 143 5.15 14.20 21.06
C TYR A 143 6.39 13.35 21.38
N TRP A 144 7.55 13.65 20.79
CA TRP A 144 8.81 12.95 20.99
C TRP A 144 9.97 13.94 21.18
#